data_AF-A0A242WCR5-F1
#
_entry.id   AF-A0A242WCR5-F1
#
_cell.length_a   1.000
_cell.length_b   1.000
_cell.length_c   1.000
_cell.angle_alpha   90.00
_cell.angle_beta   90.00
_cell.angle_gamma   90.00
#
_symmetry.space_group_name_H-M   'P 1'
#
loop_
_entity.id
_entity.type
_entity.pdbx_description
1 polymer ?
#
loop_
_entity_poly.entity_id
_entity_poly.type
_entity_poly.pdbx_seq_one_letter_code
_entity_poly.pdbx_strand_id
1 'polypeptide(L)'
;MAVVNLTQRPYTTRWPPGTEQEFWIGPADIFRHSTITVTPHAYEPTYEKNLISVLEVKIEERPPGEVIVYVRMRNSGTSTIRSFYLYVSTVGA
;
A
#
# COMPACT_ATOMS: atom_id res chain seq x y z
N MET A 1 8.58 -12.35 21.02
CA MET A 1 8.45 -12.72 19.60
C MET A 1 7.74 -11.56 18.94
N ALA A 2 8.28 -10.99 17.85
CA ALA A 2 7.56 -9.94 17.12
C ALA A 2 6.40 -10.57 16.35
N VAL A 3 5.21 -9.98 16.46
CA VAL A 3 4.03 -10.42 15.70
C VAL A 3 4.03 -9.69 14.36
N VAL A 4 3.89 -10.43 13.27
CA VAL A 4 3.73 -9.87 11.92
C VAL A 4 2.26 -9.99 11.53
N ASN A 5 1.59 -8.85 11.39
CA ASN A 5 0.25 -8.80 10.82
C ASN A 5 0.33 -8.36 9.36
N LEU A 6 -0.47 -8.99 8.49
CA LEU A 6 -0.56 -8.63 7.08
C LEU A 6 -2.00 -8.25 6.75
N THR A 7 -2.19 -7.02 6.30
CA THR A 7 -3.47 -6.53 5.78
C THR A 7 -3.32 -6.28 4.28
N GLN A 8 -4.28 -6.74 3.49
CA GLN A 8 -4.31 -6.52 2.05
C GLN A 8 -5.55 -5.73 1.65
N ARG A 9 -5.41 -4.84 0.67
CA ARG A 9 -6.52 -4.14 0.05
C ARG A 9 -6.43 -4.19 -1.48
N PRO A 10 -7.42 -4.79 -2.16
CA PRO A 10 -7.48 -4.75 -3.62
C PRO A 10 -7.89 -3.37 -4.12
N TYR A 11 -7.33 -2.98 -5.26
CA TYR A 11 -7.73 -1.80 -6.03
C TYR A 11 -7.97 -2.18 -7.48
N THR A 12 -9.02 -1.61 -8.07
CA THR A 12 -9.31 -1.71 -9.50
C THR A 12 -9.46 -0.29 -10.04
N THR A 13 -8.50 0.14 -10.83
CA THR A 13 -8.47 1.50 -11.41
C THR A 13 -7.63 1.48 -12.66
N ARG A 14 -7.99 2.29 -13.66
CA ARG A 14 -7.13 2.51 -14.82
C ARG A 14 -6.04 3.50 -14.43
N TRP A 15 -4.84 3.00 -14.21
CA TRP A 15 -3.70 3.78 -13.75
C TRP A 15 -2.61 3.88 -14.83
N PRO A 16 -2.55 4.99 -15.58
CA PRO A 16 -1.62 5.13 -16.70
C PRO A 16 -0.15 5.15 -16.27
N PRO A 17 0.78 4.69 -17.13
CA PRO A 17 2.21 4.79 -16.92
C PRO A 17 2.67 6.21 -16.57
N GLY A 18 3.64 6.31 -15.66
CA GLY A 18 4.27 7.56 -15.27
C GLY A 18 3.44 8.46 -14.35
N THR A 19 2.17 8.13 -14.09
CA THR A 19 1.27 8.94 -13.25
C THR A 19 1.33 8.56 -11.78
N GLU A 20 1.12 9.55 -10.91
CA GLU A 20 1.04 9.38 -9.46
C GLU A 20 -0.41 9.32 -8.98
N GLN A 21 -0.68 8.52 -7.96
CA GLN A 21 -1.98 8.44 -7.29
C GLN A 21 -1.78 8.16 -5.79
N GLU A 22 -2.74 8.59 -4.99
CA GLU A 22 -2.79 8.32 -3.55
C GLU A 22 -3.82 7.23 -3.24
N PHE A 23 -3.44 6.31 -2.35
CA PHE A 23 -4.25 5.20 -1.89
C PHE A 23 -4.17 5.11 -0.37
N TRP A 24 -5.04 4.32 0.26
CA TRP A 24 -5.10 4.25 1.72
C TRP A 24 -5.60 2.90 2.26
N ILE A 25 -5.13 2.51 3.43
CA ILE A 25 -5.61 1.31 4.14
C ILE A 25 -5.85 1.62 5.62
N GLY A 26 -6.82 0.94 6.23
CA GLY A 26 -7.31 1.21 7.58
C GLY A 26 -8.77 1.68 7.55
N PRO A 27 -9.27 2.33 8.61
CA PRO A 27 -8.65 2.40 9.95
C PRO A 27 -8.42 1.00 10.52
N ALA A 28 -7.28 0.79 11.20
CA ALA A 28 -7.01 -0.44 11.92
C ALA A 28 -6.22 -0.16 13.21
N ASP A 29 -6.60 -0.82 14.30
CA ASP A 29 -5.95 -0.74 15.61
C ASP A 29 -4.63 -1.53 15.65
N ILE A 30 -4.53 -2.63 14.89
CA ILE A 30 -3.31 -3.46 14.76
C ILE A 30 -2.09 -2.72 14.19
N PHE A 31 -2.29 -1.52 13.63
CA PHE A 31 -1.23 -0.66 13.11
C PHE A 31 -0.63 0.24 14.21
N ARG A 32 -1.36 0.39 15.33
CA ARG A 32 -0.94 1.20 16.47
C ARG A 32 0.37 0.68 17.05
N HIS A 33 1.35 1.55 17.23
CA HIS A 33 2.68 1.23 17.77
C HIS A 33 3.50 0.20 16.98
N SER A 34 3.16 -0.04 15.71
CA SER A 34 3.91 -0.98 14.87
C SER A 34 4.79 -0.26 13.86
N THR A 35 5.88 -0.91 13.46
CA THR A 35 6.61 -0.52 12.25
C THR A 35 5.80 -0.96 11.02
N ILE A 36 5.48 -0.01 10.13
CA ILE A 36 4.60 -0.23 8.98
C ILE A 36 5.46 -0.35 7.72
N THR A 37 5.29 -1.43 6.98
CA THR A 37 5.86 -1.61 5.64
C THR A 37 4.72 -1.74 4.63
N VAL A 38 4.85 -1.03 3.52
CA VAL A 38 3.86 -1.02 2.44
C VAL A 38 4.45 -1.70 1.22
N THR A 39 3.72 -2.64 0.64
CA THR A 39 4.15 -3.34 -0.56
C THR A 39 3.01 -3.39 -1.58
N PRO A 40 3.07 -2.60 -2.65
CA PRO A 40 2.12 -2.74 -3.75
C PRO A 40 2.49 -3.92 -4.64
N HIS A 41 1.49 -4.65 -5.10
CA HIS A 41 1.64 -5.77 -6.03
C HIS A 41 0.66 -5.60 -7.18
N ALA A 42 1.18 -5.18 -8.33
CA ALA A 42 0.40 -5.14 -9.55
C ALA A 42 -0.06 -6.55 -9.94
N TYR A 43 -1.34 -6.70 -10.25
CA TYR A 43 -1.89 -7.93 -10.79
C TYR A 43 -2.14 -7.69 -12.28
N GLU A 44 -1.06 -7.71 -13.06
CA GLU A 44 -1.13 -7.56 -14.51
C GLU A 44 -0.37 -8.72 -15.18
N PRO A 45 -0.85 -9.23 -16.31
CA PRO A 45 -0.14 -10.24 -17.10
C PRO A 45 0.99 -9.57 -17.90
N THR A 46 1.97 -8.99 -17.22
CA THR A 46 3.15 -8.40 -17.85
C THR A 46 4.43 -9.08 -17.34
N TYR A 47 5.48 -9.04 -18.15
CA TYR A 47 6.80 -9.54 -17.79
C TYR A 47 7.62 -8.50 -17.00
N GLU A 48 7.07 -7.32 -16.76
CA GLU A 48 7.74 -6.23 -16.07
C GLU A 48 7.69 -6.44 -14.55
N LYS A 49 8.86 -6.38 -13.92
CA LYS A 49 8.98 -6.36 -12.46
C LYS A 49 8.95 -4.92 -11.97
N ASN A 50 8.53 -4.70 -10.72
CA ASN A 50 8.55 -3.38 -10.05
C ASN A 50 7.72 -2.30 -10.76
N LEU A 51 6.51 -2.66 -11.20
CA LEU A 51 5.57 -1.76 -11.89
C LEU A 51 5.11 -0.57 -11.05
N ILE A 52 5.14 -0.67 -9.72
CA ILE A 52 4.63 0.34 -8.82
C ILE A 52 5.76 0.79 -7.88
N SER A 53 6.04 2.09 -7.86
CA SER A 53 6.92 2.70 -6.87
C SER A 53 6.10 3.35 -5.76
N VAL A 54 6.47 3.09 -4.51
CA VAL A 54 5.98 3.86 -3.36
C VAL A 54 6.84 5.11 -3.23
N LEU A 55 6.21 6.28 -3.27
CA LEU A 55 6.89 7.57 -3.17
C LEU A 55 6.86 8.11 -1.74
N GLU A 56 5.74 7.90 -1.05
CA GLU A 56 5.51 8.47 0.27
C GLU A 56 4.51 7.62 1.03
N VAL A 57 4.76 7.44 2.33
CA VAL A 57 3.83 6.82 3.28
C VAL A 57 3.53 7.85 4.36
N LYS A 58 2.24 8.16 4.54
CA LYS A 58 1.75 9.04 5.61
C LYS A 58 0.88 8.23 6.56
N ILE A 59 1.03 8.49 7.85
CA ILE A 59 0.31 7.81 8.91
C ILE A 59 -0.59 8.84 9.59
N GLU A 60 -1.89 8.56 9.62
CA GLU A 60 -2.88 9.34 10.36
C GLU A 60 -3.36 8.51 11.55
N GLU A 61 -3.13 9.01 12.77
CA GLU A 61 -3.66 8.42 14.00
C GLU A 61 -5.00 9.09 14.34
N ARG A 62 -6.05 8.27 14.51
CA ARG A 62 -7.40 8.71 14.90
C ARG A 62 -7.73 8.23 16.31
N PRO A 63 -8.27 9.10 17.19
CA PRO A 63 -8.83 8.67 18.47
C PRO A 63 -9.94 7.63 18.27
N PRO A 64 -10.03 6.53 19.05
CA PRO A 64 -9.26 6.23 20.29
C PRO A 64 -7.97 5.41 20.09
N GLY A 65 -7.45 5.28 18.86
CA GLY A 65 -6.21 4.55 18.58
C GLY A 65 -6.19 3.80 17.25
N GLU A 66 -7.06 4.17 16.31
CA GLU A 66 -7.07 3.63 14.96
C GLU A 66 -6.04 4.34 14.10
N VAL A 67 -5.41 3.62 13.17
CA VAL A 67 -4.44 4.21 12.25
C VAL A 67 -4.90 4.02 10.81
N ILE A 68 -4.76 5.07 10.00
CA ILE A 68 -4.91 5.02 8.55
C ILE A 68 -3.56 5.27 7.92
N VAL A 69 -3.18 4.40 6.99
CA VAL A 69 -1.94 4.50 6.22
C VAL A 69 -2.30 5.00 4.82
N TYR A 70 -1.89 6.22 4.49
CA TYR A 70 -1.96 6.77 3.14
C TYR A 70 -0.65 6.53 2.43
N VAL A 71 -0.73 6.22 1.14
CA VAL A 71 0.41 5.84 0.32
C VAL A 71 0.29 6.55 -1.01
N ARG A 72 1.23 7.46 -1.28
CA ARG A 72 1.39 8.03 -2.62
C ARG A 72 2.30 7.13 -3.42
N MET A 73 1.83 6.71 -4.59
CA MET A 73 2.52 5.76 -5.43
C MET A 73 2.55 6.26 -6.88
N ARG A 74 3.46 5.69 -7.66
CA ARG A 74 3.60 5.95 -9.10
C ARG A 74 3.57 4.65 -9.87
N ASN A 75 2.85 4.63 -11.00
CA ASN A 75 3.03 3.58 -11.99
C ASN A 75 4.38 3.83 -12.70
N SER A 76 5.38 3.05 -12.34
CA SER A 76 6.74 3.11 -12.88
C SER A 76 6.96 2.17 -14.06
N GLY A 77 5.98 1.34 -14.40
CA GLY A 77 6.02 0.47 -15.56
C GLY A 77 5.73 1.20 -16.87
N THR A 78 5.72 0.44 -17.97
CA THR A 78 5.36 0.97 -19.30
C THR A 78 3.91 0.71 -19.68
N SER A 79 3.22 -0.15 -18.93
CA SER A 79 1.82 -0.53 -19.17
C SER A 79 0.84 0.12 -18.19
N THR A 80 -0.40 0.32 -18.64
CA THR A 80 -1.49 0.73 -17.73
C THR A 80 -1.81 -0.38 -16.75
N ILE A 81 -1.75 -0.09 -15.45
CA ILE A 81 -2.21 -1.00 -14.39
C ILE A 81 -3.73 -0.84 -14.29
N ARG A 82 -4.44 -1.96 -14.21
CA ARG A 82 -5.90 -2.07 -14.07
C ARG A 82 -6.29 -2.63 -12.71
N SER A 83 -5.46 -3.51 -12.16
CA SER A 83 -5.66 -4.08 -10.82
C SER A 83 -4.35 -4.24 -10.07
N PHE A 84 -4.40 -3.98 -8.76
CA PHE A 84 -3.27 -4.25 -7.87
C PHE A 84 -3.76 -4.48 -6.44
N TYR A 85 -2.90 -5.08 -5.62
CA TYR A 85 -3.08 -5.20 -4.18
C TYR A 85 -2.12 -4.27 -3.46
N LEU A 86 -2.61 -3.58 -2.44
CA LEU A 86 -1.77 -2.89 -1.48
C LEU A 86 -1.67 -3.75 -0.23
N TYR A 87 -0.47 -4.26 0.05
CA TYR A 87 -0.17 -4.96 1.29
C TYR A 87 0.41 -3.99 2.30
N VAL A 88 -0.07 -4.07 3.53
CA VAL A 88 0.54 -3.45 4.69
C VAL A 88 0.89 -4.53 5.68
N SER A 89 2.19 -4.69 5.90
CA SER A 89 2.72 -5.52 6.97
C SER A 89 3.09 -4.65 8.16
N THR A 90 2.72 -5.11 9.34
CA THR A 90 3.10 -4.46 10.59
C THR A 90 3.91 -5.39 11.46
N VAL A 91 5.00 -4.85 12.03
CA VAL A 91 5.83 -5.55 13.01
C VAL A 91 5.78 -4.74 14.31
N GLY A 92 5.14 -5.33 15.31
CA GLY A 92 4.97 -4.75 16.65
C GLY A 92 5.62 -5.62 17.72
N ALA A 93 5.93 -5.00 18.87
CA ALA A 93 6.41 -5.67 20.07
C ALA A 93 5.23 -6.12 20.97
#